data_AF-A0A838X790-F1
#
_entry.id   AF-A0A838X790-F1
#
_cell.length_a   1.000
_cell.length_b   1.000
_cell.length_c   1.000
_cell.angle_alpha   90.00
_cell.angle_beta   90.00
_cell.angle_gamma   90.00
#
_symmetry.space_group_name_H-M   'P 1'
#
loop_
_entity.id
_entity.type
_entity.pdbx_description
1 polymer ?
#
loop_
_entity_poly.entity_id
_entity_poly.type
_entity_poly.pdbx_seq_one_letter_code
_entity_poly.pdbx_strand_id
1 'polypeptide(L)'
;MKRFVVLASIAPLLLIPAGAVALPSGLPSPDDSVTELEAKDDTVVTSIPDGVSLDDIRTAENTEKLTTALHDILGYEASLQAGSDPSTVVLNWKGEVPAELAELQQNPPAGTELIIRKSKYSEDELRKAGAALLLNARAKSGEPLIAYVTPAEDFSGLKASVRGEADDTRSTNELEADLERIAGTPVTIRSRQASVTGLARQNDSSPWFGAGIMRKDSTNSTCSLGVAAVTPGGYGRLISAAHCDPGGNAAWRTAAGTLITSGGTNVTVRHPSIDAMRIDPEGGTSPKVWSGGYGSSSSR
;
A
#
# COMPACT_ATOMS: atom_id res chain seq x y z
N MET A 1 41.90 -32.83 31.61
CA MET A 1 42.14 -31.40 31.30
C MET A 1 43.05 -31.31 30.08
N LYS A 2 42.46 -31.13 28.89
CA LYS A 2 43.22 -30.98 27.63
C LYS A 2 43.25 -29.50 27.27
N ARG A 3 44.45 -28.93 27.20
CA ARG A 3 44.71 -27.55 26.77
C ARG A 3 44.67 -27.50 25.25
N PHE A 4 43.80 -26.66 24.68
CA PHE A 4 43.82 -26.32 23.26
C PHE A 4 44.75 -25.12 23.04
N VAL A 5 45.72 -25.27 22.15
CA VAL A 5 46.53 -24.20 21.59
C VAL A 5 45.94 -23.87 20.22
N VAL A 6 45.50 -22.63 20.03
CA VAL A 6 45.02 -22.11 18.74
C VAL A 6 46.21 -21.48 18.03
N LEU A 7 46.59 -22.03 16.88
CA LEU A 7 47.53 -21.45 15.93
C LEU A 7 46.77 -20.48 15.01
N ALA A 8 47.09 -19.19 15.08
CA ALA A 8 46.63 -18.18 14.14
C ALA A 8 47.57 -18.14 12.93
N SER A 9 47.05 -18.43 11.73
CA SER A 9 47.76 -18.17 10.48
C SER A 9 47.64 -16.69 10.12
N ILE A 10 48.80 -16.03 10.00
CA ILE A 10 48.95 -14.67 9.48
C ILE A 10 49.15 -14.81 7.96
N ALA A 11 48.21 -14.32 7.16
CA ALA A 11 48.39 -14.14 5.72
C ALA A 11 49.01 -12.75 5.45
N PRO A 12 49.93 -12.63 4.48
CA PRO A 12 50.62 -11.37 4.21
C PRO A 12 49.72 -10.37 3.47
N LEU A 13 49.78 -9.12 3.93
CA LEU A 13 49.14 -7.94 3.34
C LEU A 13 49.92 -7.55 2.07
N LEU A 14 49.31 -7.71 0.88
CA LEU A 14 49.85 -7.14 -0.35
C LEU A 14 49.51 -5.64 -0.38
N LEU A 15 50.53 -4.78 -0.32
CA LEU A 15 50.39 -3.36 -0.67
C LEU A 15 50.24 -3.23 -2.19
N ILE A 16 49.10 -2.69 -2.62
CA ILE A 16 48.89 -2.21 -4.00
C ILE A 16 49.13 -0.69 -3.98
N PRO A 17 49.90 -0.11 -4.92
CA PRO A 17 50.13 1.32 -4.98
C PRO A 17 48.85 2.09 -5.32
N ALA A 18 48.65 3.21 -4.63
CA ALA A 18 47.57 4.16 -4.89
C ALA A 18 47.76 4.84 -6.25
N GLY A 19 47.16 4.25 -7.30
CA GLY A 19 46.89 4.94 -8.55
C GLY A 19 45.66 5.82 -8.37
N ALA A 20 45.81 7.13 -8.53
CA ALA A 20 44.70 8.06 -8.58
C ALA A 20 43.80 7.72 -9.78
N VAL A 21 42.67 7.06 -9.52
CA VAL A 21 41.58 6.95 -10.49
C VAL A 21 40.87 8.29 -10.47
N ALA A 22 40.98 9.04 -11.58
CA ALA A 22 40.11 10.17 -11.83
C ALA A 22 38.66 9.67 -11.83
N LEU A 23 37.89 10.10 -10.83
CA LEU A 23 36.45 9.86 -10.78
C LEU A 23 35.83 10.57 -12.00
N PRO A 24 35.01 9.89 -12.82
CA PRO A 24 34.17 10.60 -13.76
C PRO A 24 33.22 11.50 -12.96
N SER A 25 33.45 12.80 -13.04
CA SER A 25 32.51 13.82 -12.60
C SER A 25 31.28 13.76 -13.48
N GLY A 26 30.27 13.06 -12.99
CA GLY A 26 29.00 12.83 -13.66
C GLY A 26 28.20 11.78 -12.91
N LEU A 27 27.72 12.12 -11.71
CA LEU A 27 26.56 11.42 -11.16
C LEU A 27 25.44 11.56 -12.22
N PRO A 28 24.78 10.47 -12.64
CA PRO A 28 23.53 10.62 -13.37
C PRO A 28 22.60 11.43 -12.48
N SER A 29 22.16 12.58 -12.99
CA SER A 29 21.05 13.34 -12.41
C SER A 29 19.91 12.36 -12.17
N PRO A 30 19.16 12.45 -11.06
CA PRO A 30 17.93 11.67 -10.91
C PRO A 30 17.11 11.88 -12.19
N ASP A 31 16.88 10.77 -12.88
CA ASP A 31 16.13 10.72 -14.11
C ASP A 31 14.74 11.31 -13.82
N ASP A 32 14.35 12.35 -14.56
CA ASP A 32 13.02 13.02 -14.53
C ASP A 32 11.89 12.08 -15.03
N SER A 33 12.07 10.77 -14.86
CA SER A 33 11.15 9.71 -15.28
C SER A 33 10.42 9.07 -14.09
N VAL A 34 10.31 9.80 -12.96
CA VAL A 34 9.08 9.67 -12.19
C VAL A 34 8.01 10.21 -13.13
N THR A 35 7.26 9.32 -13.78
CA THR A 35 5.99 9.71 -14.36
C THR A 35 5.24 10.37 -13.22
N GLU A 36 5.21 11.70 -13.25
CA GLU A 36 4.23 12.49 -12.55
C GLU A 36 2.93 11.73 -12.80
N LEU A 37 2.35 11.16 -11.74
CA LEU A 37 0.98 10.68 -11.80
C LEU A 37 0.24 11.89 -12.31
N GLU A 38 -0.07 11.91 -13.61
CA GLU A 38 -0.66 13.07 -14.27
C GLU A 38 -1.80 13.48 -13.36
N ALA A 39 -1.62 14.64 -12.71
CA ALA A 39 -2.63 15.19 -11.86
C ALA A 39 -3.80 15.39 -12.81
N LYS A 40 -4.83 14.55 -12.66
CA LYS A 40 -6.12 14.83 -13.27
C LYS A 40 -6.47 16.22 -12.74
N ASP A 41 -6.54 17.16 -13.68
CA ASP A 41 -6.66 18.61 -13.52
C ASP A 41 -7.16 19.02 -12.12
N ASP A 42 -6.38 19.82 -11.38
CA ASP A 42 -6.59 20.28 -9.98
C ASP A 42 -7.90 21.07 -9.76
N THR A 43 -8.81 21.06 -10.73
CA THR A 43 -10.20 21.47 -10.58
C THR A 43 -10.93 20.56 -9.60
N VAL A 44 -11.12 21.08 -8.39
CA VAL A 44 -12.18 20.63 -7.49
C VAL A 44 -13.46 20.49 -8.32
N VAL A 45 -13.99 19.27 -8.43
CA VAL A 45 -15.26 19.01 -9.09
C VAL A 45 -16.33 19.66 -8.22
N THR A 46 -16.66 20.93 -8.49
CA THR A 46 -17.73 21.67 -7.81
C THR A 46 -19.08 21.45 -8.48
N SER A 47 -19.10 20.76 -9.61
CA SER A 47 -20.28 20.47 -10.43
C SER A 47 -20.09 19.12 -11.10
N ILE A 48 -21.18 18.41 -11.38
CA ILE A 48 -21.14 17.18 -12.19
C ILE A 48 -20.52 17.52 -13.56
N PRO A 49 -19.57 16.72 -14.10
CA PRO A 49 -18.96 17.03 -15.39
C PRO A 49 -19.99 17.14 -16.52
N ASP A 50 -19.80 18.12 -17.41
CA ASP A 50 -20.72 18.36 -18.53
C ASP A 50 -20.90 17.11 -19.40
N GLY A 51 -22.15 16.73 -19.68
CA GLY A 51 -22.50 15.56 -20.48
C GLY A 51 -22.60 14.24 -19.71
N VAL A 52 -22.37 14.24 -18.40
CA VAL A 52 -22.57 13.07 -17.56
C VAL A 52 -24.04 12.96 -17.14
N SER A 53 -24.69 11.85 -17.50
CA SER A 53 -26.04 11.54 -17.04
C SER A 53 -26.02 10.92 -15.65
N LEU A 54 -26.89 11.39 -14.76
CA LEU A 54 -27.15 10.75 -13.47
C LEU A 54 -28.07 9.53 -13.58
N ASP A 55 -28.51 9.14 -14.78
CA ASP A 55 -29.41 8.00 -14.96
C ASP A 55 -28.78 6.68 -14.47
N ASP A 56 -27.48 6.49 -14.67
CA ASP A 56 -26.75 5.32 -14.15
C ASP A 56 -26.74 5.29 -12.61
N ILE A 57 -26.73 6.47 -11.97
CA ILE A 57 -26.84 6.60 -10.52
C ILE A 57 -28.28 6.29 -10.07
N ARG A 58 -29.28 6.88 -10.75
CA ARG A 58 -30.71 6.75 -10.42
C ARG A 58 -31.26 5.34 -10.65
N THR A 59 -30.66 4.59 -11.57
CA THR A 59 -31.03 3.20 -11.88
C THR A 59 -30.24 2.15 -11.10
N ALA A 60 -29.34 2.57 -10.20
CA ALA A 60 -28.57 1.64 -9.38
C ALA A 60 -29.48 0.75 -8.54
N GLU A 61 -29.42 -0.56 -8.80
CA GLU A 61 -30.30 -1.55 -8.16
C GLU A 61 -29.87 -1.90 -6.72
N ASN A 62 -28.67 -1.50 -6.31
CA ASN A 62 -28.10 -1.74 -4.99
C ASN A 62 -26.97 -0.74 -4.67
N THR A 63 -26.47 -0.80 -3.43
CA THR A 63 -25.41 0.09 -2.92
C THR A 63 -24.07 -0.09 -3.64
N GLU A 64 -23.75 -1.28 -4.13
CA GLU A 64 -22.53 -1.54 -4.90
C GLU A 64 -22.57 -0.79 -6.25
N LYS A 65 -23.65 -0.95 -7.02
CA LYS A 65 -23.84 -0.23 -8.29
C LYS A 65 -23.91 1.27 -8.09
N LEU A 66 -24.57 1.73 -7.03
CA LEU A 66 -24.66 3.15 -6.67
C LEU A 66 -23.27 3.72 -6.37
N THR A 67 -22.47 2.98 -5.59
CA THR A 67 -21.09 3.36 -5.26
C THR A 67 -20.23 3.42 -6.53
N THR A 68 -20.28 2.42 -7.40
CA THR A 68 -19.52 2.41 -8.66
C THR A 68 -19.91 3.59 -9.55
N ALA A 69 -21.21 3.83 -9.75
CA ALA A 69 -21.67 4.93 -10.60
C ALA A 69 -21.25 6.30 -10.05
N LEU A 70 -21.35 6.51 -8.73
CA LEU A 70 -20.87 7.75 -8.08
C LEU A 70 -19.35 7.90 -8.25
N HIS A 71 -18.57 6.83 -8.11
CA HIS A 71 -17.12 6.86 -8.28
C HIS A 71 -16.72 7.19 -9.72
N ASP A 72 -17.34 6.55 -10.71
CA ASP A 72 -17.04 6.77 -12.12
C ASP A 72 -17.35 8.21 -12.56
N ILE A 73 -18.42 8.79 -12.01
CA ILE A 73 -18.91 10.12 -12.36
C ILE A 73 -18.15 11.23 -11.63
N LEU A 74 -17.93 11.08 -10.32
CA LEU A 74 -17.38 12.13 -9.46
C LEU A 74 -15.86 12.01 -9.27
N GLY A 75 -15.29 10.83 -9.56
CA GLY A 75 -13.88 10.53 -9.34
C GLY A 75 -13.47 10.61 -7.87
N TYR A 76 -12.16 10.70 -7.65
CA TYR A 76 -11.56 10.77 -6.31
C TYR A 76 -11.82 12.09 -5.56
N GLU A 77 -12.52 13.07 -6.14
CA GLU A 77 -12.87 14.29 -5.41
C GLU A 77 -13.94 14.01 -4.35
N ALA A 78 -14.78 12.99 -4.59
CA ALA A 78 -15.85 12.59 -3.72
C ALA A 78 -15.61 11.17 -3.19
N SER A 79 -15.40 11.04 -1.88
CA SER A 79 -15.12 9.73 -1.31
C SER A 79 -16.40 8.99 -0.95
N LEU A 80 -16.43 7.70 -1.22
CA LEU A 80 -17.56 6.83 -0.94
C LEU A 80 -17.24 5.85 0.20
N GLN A 81 -18.18 5.71 1.12
CA GLN A 81 -18.11 4.69 2.18
C GLN A 81 -19.43 3.95 2.26
N ALA A 82 -19.38 2.63 2.41
CA ALA A 82 -20.55 1.89 2.87
C ALA A 82 -20.87 2.35 4.29
N GLY A 83 -22.14 2.64 4.56
CA GLY A 83 -22.62 2.91 5.91
C GLY A 83 -22.55 1.67 6.79
N SER A 84 -22.87 1.83 8.07
CA SER A 84 -23.04 0.68 8.98
C SER A 84 -24.22 -0.21 8.60
N ASP A 85 -25.17 0.33 7.83
CA ASP A 85 -26.26 -0.39 7.19
C ASP A 85 -25.86 -0.71 5.73
N PRO A 86 -26.04 -1.96 5.25
CA PRO A 86 -25.71 -2.35 3.88
C PRO A 86 -26.49 -1.60 2.79
N SER A 87 -27.56 -0.89 3.15
CA SER A 87 -28.35 -0.03 2.26
C SER A 87 -27.86 1.43 2.21
N THR A 88 -26.92 1.83 3.06
CA THR A 88 -26.44 3.22 3.12
C THR A 88 -25.12 3.42 2.37
N VAL A 89 -25.05 4.47 1.55
CA VAL A 89 -23.86 5.00 0.91
C VAL A 89 -23.58 6.39 1.49
N VAL A 90 -22.37 6.61 1.98
CA VAL A 90 -21.92 7.91 2.49
C VAL A 90 -20.97 8.53 1.47
N LEU A 91 -21.33 9.71 0.96
CA LEU A 91 -20.51 10.52 0.07
C LEU A 91 -19.90 11.68 0.87
N ASN A 92 -18.58 11.68 1.11
CA ASN A 92 -17.93 12.86 1.66
C ASN A 92 -17.55 13.81 0.53
N TRP A 93 -17.95 15.07 0.69
CA TRP A 93 -17.84 16.10 -0.32
C TRP A 93 -17.16 17.35 0.22
N LYS A 94 -16.11 17.80 -0.46
CA LYS A 94 -15.44 19.05 -0.15
C LYS A 94 -16.07 20.21 -0.93
N GLY A 95 -16.49 21.25 -0.22
CA GLY A 95 -17.04 22.47 -0.84
C GLY A 95 -18.58 22.55 -0.77
N GLU A 96 -19.17 23.20 -1.76
CA GLU A 96 -20.63 23.26 -1.92
C GLU A 96 -21.13 22.01 -2.64
N VAL A 97 -22.20 21.40 -2.14
CA VAL A 97 -22.80 20.20 -2.73
C VAL A 97 -23.63 20.61 -3.95
N PRO A 98 -23.37 20.05 -5.15
CA PRO A 98 -24.18 20.28 -6.35
C PRO A 98 -25.67 20.00 -6.11
N ALA A 99 -26.55 20.80 -6.73
CA ALA A 99 -27.99 20.69 -6.55
C ALA A 99 -28.53 19.31 -6.93
N GLU A 100 -27.94 18.70 -7.95
CA GLU A 100 -28.30 17.38 -8.44
C GLU A 100 -27.95 16.27 -7.46
N LEU A 101 -26.82 16.40 -6.74
CA LEU A 101 -26.45 15.47 -5.66
C LEU A 101 -27.37 15.66 -4.44
N ALA A 102 -27.76 16.90 -4.14
CA ALA A 102 -28.75 17.17 -3.11
C ALA A 102 -30.14 16.59 -3.46
N GLU A 103 -30.56 16.65 -4.73
CA GLU A 103 -31.78 16.01 -5.22
C GLU A 103 -31.70 14.48 -5.13
N LEU A 104 -30.55 13.91 -5.51
CA LEU A 104 -30.30 12.46 -5.42
C LEU A 104 -30.32 11.96 -3.97
N GLN A 105 -29.79 12.73 -3.01
CA GLN A 105 -29.90 12.40 -1.60
C GLN A 105 -31.36 12.39 -1.11
N GLN A 106 -32.21 13.28 -1.64
CA GLN A 106 -33.64 13.31 -1.30
C GLN A 106 -34.42 12.17 -1.97
N ASN A 107 -34.00 11.74 -3.16
CA ASN A 107 -34.63 10.69 -3.95
C ASN A 107 -33.60 9.63 -4.37
N PRO A 108 -33.05 8.86 -3.41
CA PRO A 108 -32.05 7.84 -3.74
C PRO A 108 -32.70 6.67 -4.50
N PRO A 109 -31.91 5.86 -5.22
CA PRO A 109 -32.38 4.64 -5.83
C PRO A 109 -33.10 3.73 -4.83
N ALA A 110 -34.11 3.00 -5.30
CA ALA A 110 -34.93 2.15 -4.44
C ALA A 110 -34.08 1.13 -3.66
N GLY A 111 -34.28 1.05 -2.34
CA GLY A 111 -33.52 0.15 -1.48
C GLY A 111 -32.12 0.66 -1.09
N THR A 112 -31.83 1.93 -1.37
CA THR A 112 -30.59 2.59 -0.96
C THR A 112 -30.87 3.89 -0.19
N GLU A 113 -29.91 4.32 0.61
CA GLU A 113 -29.84 5.62 1.27
C GLU A 113 -28.53 6.30 0.87
N LEU A 114 -28.58 7.54 0.38
CA LEU A 114 -27.39 8.33 0.11
C LEU A 114 -27.27 9.42 1.17
N ILE A 115 -26.15 9.45 1.90
CA ILE A 115 -25.85 10.49 2.89
C ILE A 115 -24.67 11.30 2.38
N ILE A 116 -24.88 12.57 2.04
CA ILE A 116 -23.80 13.47 1.68
C ILE A 116 -23.31 14.19 2.93
N ARG A 117 -22.01 14.09 3.21
CA ARG A 117 -21.36 14.75 4.34
C ARG A 117 -20.35 15.75 3.82
N LYS A 118 -20.36 16.95 4.40
CA LYS A 118 -19.32 17.94 4.12
C LYS A 118 -18.01 17.49 4.75
N SER A 119 -16.93 17.46 3.97
CA SER A 119 -15.58 17.19 4.45
C SER A 119 -14.68 18.41 4.32
N LYS A 120 -13.58 18.39 5.09
CA LYS A 120 -12.53 19.42 5.01
C LYS A 120 -11.57 19.15 3.85
N TYR A 121 -11.29 17.87 3.59
CA TYR A 121 -10.38 17.41 2.55
C TYR A 121 -11.11 16.52 1.54
N SER A 122 -10.65 16.53 0.28
CA SER A 122 -11.06 15.55 -0.74
C SER A 122 -10.24 14.25 -0.58
N GLU A 123 -10.67 13.17 -1.24
CA GLU A 123 -9.90 11.92 -1.22
C GLU A 123 -8.54 12.10 -1.89
N ASP A 124 -8.47 12.87 -2.98
CA ASP A 124 -7.21 13.14 -3.67
C ASP A 124 -6.19 13.89 -2.79
N GLU A 125 -6.65 14.89 -2.01
CA GLU A 125 -5.79 15.58 -1.05
C GLU A 125 -5.26 14.62 0.03
N LEU A 126 -6.13 13.78 0.60
CA LEU A 126 -5.71 12.81 1.61
C LEU A 126 -4.81 11.72 1.01
N ARG A 127 -5.01 11.33 -0.25
CA ARG A 127 -4.15 10.40 -0.98
C ARG A 127 -2.76 11.00 -1.22
N LYS A 128 -2.69 12.24 -1.70
CA LYS A 128 -1.43 13.01 -1.88
C LYS A 128 -0.69 13.14 -0.54
N ALA A 129 -1.39 13.54 0.52
CA ALA A 129 -0.84 13.65 1.86
C ALA A 129 -0.35 12.29 2.43
N GLY A 130 -1.12 11.21 2.22
CA GLY A 130 -0.73 9.86 2.59
C GLY A 130 0.51 9.37 1.84
N ALA A 131 0.61 9.67 0.54
CA ALA A 131 1.81 9.38 -0.25
C ALA A 131 3.03 10.15 0.26
N ALA A 132 2.87 11.43 0.62
CA ALA A 132 3.94 12.22 1.23
C ALA A 132 4.45 11.59 2.53
N LEU A 133 3.56 11.04 3.37
CA LEU A 133 3.96 10.31 4.58
C LEU A 133 4.76 9.05 4.25
N LEU A 134 4.29 8.21 3.32
CA LEU A 134 5.00 6.98 2.93
C LEU A 134 6.40 7.30 2.36
N LEU A 135 6.51 8.37 1.57
CA LEU A 135 7.75 8.76 0.92
C LEU A 135 8.74 9.47 1.85
N ASN A 136 8.28 10.28 2.80
CA ASN A 136 9.15 11.18 3.55
C ASN A 136 9.25 10.88 5.05
N ALA A 137 8.28 10.19 5.65
CA ALA A 137 8.37 9.87 7.06
C ALA A 137 9.40 8.76 7.29
N ARG A 138 10.46 9.11 8.02
CA ARG A 138 11.56 8.22 8.37
C ARG A 138 11.72 8.11 9.87
N ALA A 139 12.11 6.91 10.30
CA ALA A 139 12.53 6.67 11.66
C ALA A 139 13.97 7.17 11.87
N LYS A 140 14.47 7.14 13.11
CA LYS A 140 15.85 7.63 13.40
C LYS A 140 16.90 6.81 12.66
N SER A 141 16.62 5.53 12.44
CA SER A 141 17.45 4.60 11.66
C SER A 141 17.56 4.99 10.17
N GLY A 142 16.67 5.84 9.66
CA GLY A 142 16.53 6.15 8.24
C GLY A 142 15.57 5.24 7.49
N GLU A 143 14.98 4.23 8.15
CA GLU A 143 13.97 3.35 7.55
C GLU A 143 12.60 4.04 7.43
N PRO A 144 11.72 3.61 6.49
CA PRO A 144 10.34 4.11 6.40
C PRO A 144 9.57 3.88 7.70
N LEU A 145 9.02 4.96 8.26
CA LEU A 145 8.34 4.95 9.55
C LEU A 145 6.89 4.47 9.46
N ILE A 146 6.22 4.77 8.35
CA ILE A 146 4.79 4.49 8.17
C ILE A 146 4.61 3.06 7.70
N ALA A 147 3.84 2.27 8.45
CA ALA A 147 3.47 0.91 8.07
C ALA A 147 2.28 0.91 7.10
N TYR A 148 1.27 1.73 7.40
CA TYR A 148 0.17 2.05 6.50
C TYR A 148 -0.51 3.35 6.95
N VAL A 149 -1.22 3.98 6.01
CA VAL A 149 -1.97 5.21 6.25
C VAL A 149 -3.28 5.17 5.47
N THR A 150 -4.35 5.67 6.05
CA THR A 150 -5.67 5.79 5.41
C THR A 150 -6.30 7.14 5.76
N PRO A 151 -7.26 7.64 4.97
CA PRO A 151 -8.17 8.69 5.42
C PRO A 151 -8.85 8.35 6.76
N ALA A 152 -9.17 9.38 7.54
CA ALA A 152 -10.17 9.26 8.60
C ALA A 152 -11.57 9.04 8.00
N GLU A 153 -12.45 8.35 8.71
CA GLU A 153 -13.79 8.00 8.22
C GLU A 153 -14.65 9.25 7.96
N ASP A 154 -14.34 10.38 8.60
CA ASP A 154 -14.98 11.68 8.40
C ASP A 154 -14.19 12.62 7.49
N PHE A 155 -13.09 12.13 6.88
CA PHE A 155 -12.22 12.92 6.00
C PHE A 155 -11.65 14.18 6.67
N SER A 156 -11.50 14.15 8.00
CA SER A 156 -10.88 15.23 8.78
C SER A 156 -9.34 15.25 8.72
N GLY A 157 -8.74 14.19 8.18
CA GLY A 157 -7.28 14.01 8.09
C GLY A 157 -6.91 12.56 7.82
N LEU A 158 -5.73 12.15 8.27
CA LEU A 158 -5.16 10.82 8.07
C LEU A 158 -5.05 10.03 9.38
N LYS A 159 -5.17 8.72 9.24
CA LYS A 159 -4.93 7.73 10.28
C LYS A 159 -3.71 6.90 9.89
N ALA A 160 -2.64 7.04 10.66
CA ALA A 160 -1.40 6.34 10.41
C ALA A 160 -1.19 5.22 11.43
N SER A 161 -0.63 4.11 10.95
CA SER A 161 0.05 3.14 11.81
C SER A 161 1.54 3.23 11.55
N VAL A 162 2.29 3.41 12.62
CA VAL A 162 3.73 3.61 12.57
C VAL A 162 4.46 2.36 13.03
N ARG A 163 5.62 2.10 12.46
CA ARG A 163 6.55 1.08 12.93
C ARG A 163 7.20 1.60 14.21
N GLY A 164 7.13 0.82 15.27
CA GLY A 164 7.69 1.11 16.58
C GLY A 164 9.13 0.65 16.61
N GLU A 165 10.06 1.60 16.72
CA GLU A 165 11.46 1.30 16.97
C GLU A 165 11.75 1.29 18.48
N ALA A 166 12.67 0.42 18.90
CA ALA A 166 13.07 0.31 20.31
C ALA A 166 13.64 1.63 20.86
N ASP A 167 14.24 2.46 20.00
CA ASP A 167 14.92 3.71 20.38
C ASP A 167 14.10 4.98 20.04
N ASP A 168 12.86 4.83 19.58
CA ASP A 168 11.98 5.97 19.34
C ASP A 168 11.26 6.40 20.62
N THR A 169 11.89 7.34 21.32
CA THR A 169 11.41 7.93 22.57
C THR A 169 10.35 9.02 22.39
N ARG A 170 10.00 9.39 21.16
CA ARG A 170 9.01 10.45 20.90
C ARG A 170 7.64 10.03 21.44
N SER A 171 6.99 10.94 22.15
CA SER A 171 5.58 10.79 22.52
C SER A 171 4.68 10.68 21.30
N THR A 172 3.46 10.17 21.46
CA THR A 172 2.48 10.10 20.35
C THR A 172 2.19 11.47 19.77
N ASN A 173 2.00 12.50 20.61
CA ASN A 173 1.69 13.86 20.17
C ASN A 173 2.84 14.49 19.37
N GLU A 174 4.09 14.30 19.79
CA GLU A 174 5.25 14.79 19.04
C GLU A 174 5.35 14.15 17.66
N LEU A 175 5.10 12.83 17.61
CA LEU A 175 5.14 12.11 16.34
C LEU A 175 3.97 12.50 15.43
N GLU A 176 2.77 12.67 15.97
CA GLU A 176 1.61 13.17 15.22
C GLU A 176 1.87 14.56 14.63
N ALA A 177 2.46 15.49 15.41
CA ALA A 177 2.82 16.81 14.93
C ALA A 177 3.88 16.78 13.81
N ASP A 178 4.87 15.90 13.93
CA ASP A 178 5.87 15.68 12.87
C ASP A 178 5.23 15.14 11.59
N LEU A 179 4.33 14.16 11.72
CA LEU A 179 3.63 13.58 10.58
C LEU A 179 2.67 14.58 9.94
N GLU A 180 1.95 15.37 10.73
CA GLU A 180 1.10 16.46 10.23
C GLU A 180 1.91 17.49 9.44
N ARG A 181 3.10 17.86 9.92
CA ARG A 181 4.01 18.76 9.19
C ARG A 181 4.47 18.18 7.86
N ILE A 182 4.69 16.87 7.77
CA ILE A 182 5.08 16.19 6.51
C ILE A 182 3.88 16.11 5.56
N ALA A 183 2.70 15.77 6.08
CA ALA A 183 1.49 15.52 5.30
C ALA A 183 0.79 16.81 4.84
N GLY A 184 0.95 17.91 5.58
CA GLY A 184 0.13 19.12 5.39
C GLY A 184 -1.32 18.98 5.85
N THR A 185 -1.67 17.87 6.51
CA THR A 185 -3.01 17.54 6.98
C THR A 185 -2.93 16.88 8.36
N PRO A 186 -3.95 17.02 9.23
CA PRO A 186 -3.97 16.37 10.54
C PRO A 186 -3.70 14.87 10.44
N VAL A 187 -2.82 14.34 11.28
CA VAL A 187 -2.49 12.91 11.35
C VAL A 187 -2.72 12.39 12.77
N THR A 188 -3.49 11.32 12.90
CA THR A 188 -3.66 10.60 14.17
C THR A 188 -3.02 9.22 14.07
N ILE A 189 -2.25 8.83 15.08
CA ILE A 189 -1.64 7.51 15.16
C ILE A 189 -2.63 6.53 15.76
N ARG A 190 -3.07 5.55 14.96
CA ARG A 190 -3.94 4.46 15.42
C ARG A 190 -3.18 3.42 16.23
N SER A 191 -1.95 3.11 15.81
CA SER A 191 -1.13 2.10 16.48
C SER A 191 0.36 2.32 16.25
N ARG A 192 1.16 1.94 17.24
CA ARG A 192 2.60 1.70 17.10
C ARG A 192 2.83 0.20 17.01
N GLN A 193 3.15 -0.30 15.82
CA GLN A 193 3.42 -1.72 15.61
C GLN A 193 4.82 -2.01 16.13
N ALA A 194 5.01 -2.88 17.12
CA ALA A 194 6.35 -3.26 17.54
C ALA A 194 7.20 -3.70 16.33
N SER A 195 8.46 -3.28 16.25
CA SER A 195 9.42 -3.85 15.29
C SER A 195 9.38 -5.37 15.42
N VAL A 196 8.91 -6.01 14.36
CA VAL A 196 8.59 -7.43 14.43
C VAL A 196 9.86 -8.22 14.16
N THR A 197 10.47 -8.72 15.22
CA THR A 197 11.54 -9.71 15.14
C THR A 197 10.90 -11.10 15.22
N GLY A 198 10.82 -11.84 14.12
CA GLY A 198 10.28 -13.22 14.11
C GLY A 198 9.48 -13.59 12.85
N LEU A 199 8.80 -14.75 12.89
CA LEU A 199 7.83 -15.19 11.87
C LEU A 199 6.61 -14.27 11.91
N ALA A 200 6.44 -13.49 10.86
CA ALA A 200 5.35 -12.56 10.72
C ALA A 200 5.11 -12.25 9.25
N ARG A 201 3.98 -11.64 8.95
CA ARG A 201 3.52 -11.38 7.59
C ARG A 201 4.60 -10.75 6.69
N GLN A 202 5.42 -9.85 7.24
CA GLN A 202 6.50 -9.13 6.55
C GLN A 202 7.86 -9.85 6.53
N ASN A 203 8.02 -10.89 7.35
CA ASN A 203 9.20 -11.75 7.42
C ASN A 203 8.76 -13.23 7.36
N ASP A 204 8.01 -13.54 6.31
CA ASP A 204 7.56 -14.90 6.06
C ASP A 204 8.75 -15.78 5.62
N SER A 205 8.57 -17.08 5.67
CA SER A 205 9.58 -18.04 5.23
C SER A 205 8.93 -19.27 4.63
N SER A 206 9.59 -19.88 3.65
CA SER A 206 9.16 -21.16 3.08
C SER A 206 8.88 -22.22 4.17
N PRO A 207 7.77 -22.96 4.10
CA PRO A 207 6.74 -22.89 3.06
C PRO A 207 5.88 -21.63 3.21
N TRP A 208 5.70 -20.86 2.13
CA TRP A 208 5.08 -19.52 2.16
C TRP A 208 3.59 -19.53 2.49
N PHE A 209 3.13 -18.56 3.26
CA PHE A 209 1.73 -18.45 3.69
C PHE A 209 1.00 -17.41 2.83
N GLY A 210 -0.32 -17.57 2.68
CA GLY A 210 -1.16 -16.52 2.12
C GLY A 210 -1.10 -15.23 2.96
N ALA A 211 -1.51 -14.10 2.38
CA ALA A 211 -1.43 -12.77 2.99
C ALA A 211 -0.02 -12.26 3.33
N GLY A 212 1.07 -13.02 3.14
CA GLY A 212 2.44 -12.53 3.36
C GLY A 212 2.75 -11.27 2.55
N ILE A 213 3.56 -10.36 3.09
CA ILE A 213 3.98 -9.16 2.38
C ILE A 213 5.13 -9.52 1.44
N MET A 214 4.99 -9.11 0.18
CA MET A 214 6.03 -9.21 -0.82
C MET A 214 6.42 -7.83 -1.37
N ARG A 215 7.69 -7.66 -1.69
CA ARG A 215 8.28 -6.47 -2.29
C ARG A 215 8.90 -6.83 -3.62
N LYS A 216 8.65 -5.99 -4.62
CA LYS A 216 9.24 -6.11 -5.95
C LYS A 216 10.69 -5.68 -5.87
N ASP A 217 11.62 -6.54 -6.27
CA ASP A 217 13.07 -6.28 -6.17
C ASP A 217 13.50 -4.99 -6.89
N SER A 218 12.83 -4.62 -7.99
CA SER A 218 13.23 -3.50 -8.84
C SER A 218 12.67 -2.13 -8.43
N THR A 219 11.54 -2.07 -7.73
CA THR A 219 10.82 -0.80 -7.49
C THR A 219 10.48 -0.55 -6.03
N ASN A 220 10.79 -1.51 -5.14
CA ASN A 220 10.39 -1.47 -3.74
C ASN A 220 8.86 -1.43 -3.51
N SER A 221 8.06 -1.59 -4.58
CA SER A 221 6.60 -1.67 -4.52
C SER A 221 6.18 -2.85 -3.66
N THR A 222 5.23 -2.64 -2.77
CA THR A 222 4.79 -3.64 -1.80
C THR A 222 3.41 -4.15 -2.17
N CYS A 223 3.26 -5.46 -2.21
CA CYS A 223 2.00 -6.15 -2.42
C CYS A 223 1.81 -7.23 -1.36
N SER A 224 0.59 -7.79 -1.30
CA SER A 224 0.34 -8.97 -0.47
C SER A 224 0.23 -10.21 -1.36
N LEU A 225 0.73 -11.33 -0.87
CA LEU A 225 0.32 -12.64 -1.33
C LEU A 225 -1.18 -12.77 -1.02
N GLY A 226 -1.97 -13.27 -1.97
CA GLY A 226 -3.37 -13.59 -1.76
C GLY A 226 -3.49 -14.89 -0.97
N VAL A 227 -3.55 -16.01 -1.67
CA VAL A 227 -3.66 -17.35 -1.08
C VAL A 227 -2.72 -18.34 -1.76
N ALA A 228 -2.39 -19.42 -1.06
CA ALA A 228 -1.73 -20.57 -1.65
C ALA A 228 -2.75 -21.46 -2.39
N ALA A 229 -2.56 -21.62 -3.70
CA ALA A 229 -3.28 -22.58 -4.53
C ALA A 229 -2.51 -23.89 -4.57
N VAL A 230 -3.04 -24.94 -3.92
CA VAL A 230 -2.42 -26.27 -3.91
C VAL A 230 -2.71 -26.99 -5.23
N THR A 231 -1.68 -27.40 -5.96
CA THR A 231 -1.86 -28.26 -7.14
C THR A 231 -1.95 -29.73 -6.74
N PRO A 232 -2.56 -30.61 -7.56
CA PRO A 232 -2.68 -32.04 -7.27
C PRO A 232 -1.37 -32.82 -7.00
N GLY A 233 -0.20 -32.20 -7.24
CA GLY A 233 1.12 -32.76 -6.92
C GLY A 233 1.75 -32.25 -5.61
N GLY A 234 1.02 -31.49 -4.79
CA GLY A 234 1.53 -30.93 -3.53
C GLY A 234 2.39 -29.67 -3.68
N TYR A 235 2.76 -29.28 -4.90
CA TYR A 235 3.33 -27.96 -5.19
C TYR A 235 2.22 -26.93 -5.08
N GLY A 236 2.25 -26.10 -4.05
CA GLY A 236 1.37 -24.96 -4.03
C GLY A 236 2.02 -23.74 -4.66
N ARG A 237 1.17 -22.94 -5.28
CA ARG A 237 1.50 -21.68 -5.96
C ARG A 237 0.91 -20.56 -5.15
N LEU A 238 1.48 -19.37 -5.22
CA LEU A 238 0.88 -18.19 -4.62
C LEU A 238 0.10 -17.44 -5.69
N ILE A 239 -1.05 -16.89 -5.31
CA ILE A 239 -1.82 -15.97 -6.15
C ILE A 239 -1.67 -14.57 -5.58
N SER A 240 -1.58 -13.55 -6.42
CA SER A 240 -1.67 -12.14 -6.04
C SER A 240 -2.29 -11.33 -7.18
N ALA A 241 -2.28 -10.01 -7.11
CA ALA A 241 -2.86 -9.14 -8.13
C ALA A 241 -1.90 -8.93 -9.31
N ALA A 242 -2.42 -8.87 -10.54
CA ALA A 242 -1.62 -8.63 -11.73
C ALA A 242 -1.06 -7.20 -11.76
N HIS A 243 -1.77 -6.21 -11.21
CA HIS A 243 -1.29 -4.83 -11.17
C HIS A 243 -0.02 -4.66 -10.33
N CYS A 244 0.32 -5.62 -9.46
CA CYS A 244 1.58 -5.66 -8.72
C CYS A 244 2.78 -5.90 -9.64
N ASP A 245 2.59 -6.68 -10.71
CA ASP A 245 3.60 -6.89 -11.76
C ASP A 245 2.92 -7.13 -13.12
N PRO A 246 2.49 -6.05 -13.81
CA PRO A 246 1.77 -6.18 -15.07
C PRO A 246 2.58 -6.93 -16.15
N GLY A 247 3.91 -6.92 -16.05
CA GLY A 247 4.82 -7.62 -16.96
C GLY A 247 4.99 -9.11 -16.67
N GLY A 248 4.55 -9.60 -15.51
CA GLY A 248 4.54 -11.01 -15.14
C GLY A 248 5.92 -11.68 -15.24
N ASN A 249 6.94 -11.11 -14.63
CA ASN A 249 8.31 -11.63 -14.66
C ASN A 249 9.21 -11.15 -13.50
N ALA A 250 8.69 -10.40 -12.55
CA ALA A 250 9.50 -9.78 -11.50
C ALA A 250 9.94 -10.78 -10.43
N ALA A 251 11.14 -10.55 -9.89
CA ALA A 251 11.57 -11.18 -8.65
C ALA A 251 10.84 -10.55 -7.45
N TRP A 252 10.46 -11.38 -6.49
CA TRP A 252 9.75 -10.96 -5.29
C TRP A 252 10.44 -11.47 -4.05
N ARG A 253 10.55 -10.59 -3.05
CA ARG A 253 11.06 -10.89 -1.71
C ARG A 253 10.03 -10.60 -0.65
N THR A 254 10.21 -11.13 0.56
CA THR A 254 9.51 -10.59 1.73
C THR A 254 9.97 -9.17 2.01
N ALA A 255 9.24 -8.46 2.86
CA ALA A 255 9.70 -7.15 3.30
C ALA A 255 11.00 -7.17 4.13
N ALA A 256 11.35 -8.33 4.70
CA ALA A 256 12.63 -8.60 5.35
C ALA A 256 13.75 -9.04 4.37
N GLY A 257 13.47 -9.13 3.06
CA GLY A 257 14.47 -9.41 2.02
C GLY A 257 14.65 -10.90 1.64
N THR A 258 13.90 -11.81 2.25
CA THR A 258 13.93 -13.23 1.90
C THR A 258 13.33 -13.46 0.52
N LEU A 259 14.03 -14.13 -0.38
CA LEU A 259 13.56 -14.40 -1.74
C LEU A 259 12.34 -15.33 -1.72
N ILE A 260 11.23 -14.88 -2.32
CA ILE A 260 10.02 -15.68 -2.53
C ILE A 260 10.11 -16.37 -3.89
N THR A 261 10.47 -15.62 -4.94
CA THR A 261 10.70 -16.16 -6.28
C THR A 261 11.71 -15.32 -7.04
N SER A 262 12.52 -15.96 -7.88
CA SER A 262 13.49 -15.32 -8.75
C SER A 262 12.89 -14.53 -9.93
N GLY A 263 11.57 -14.60 -10.14
CA GLY A 263 10.90 -14.01 -11.30
C GLY A 263 11.02 -14.85 -12.57
N GLY A 264 10.95 -14.20 -13.74
CA GLY A 264 10.93 -14.86 -15.05
C GLY A 264 9.68 -15.73 -15.23
N THR A 265 9.86 -16.98 -15.67
CA THR A 265 8.74 -17.92 -15.89
C THR A 265 8.03 -18.36 -14.61
N ASN A 266 8.59 -18.02 -13.44
CA ASN A 266 8.00 -18.32 -12.14
C ASN A 266 6.94 -17.29 -11.71
N VAL A 267 6.75 -16.22 -12.48
CA VAL A 267 5.65 -15.27 -12.30
C VAL A 267 4.90 -15.21 -13.62
N THR A 268 3.57 -15.26 -13.58
CA THR A 268 2.76 -15.16 -14.81
C THR A 268 1.49 -14.38 -14.56
N VAL A 269 1.21 -13.40 -15.42
CA VAL A 269 -0.10 -12.77 -15.58
C VAL A 269 -0.76 -13.40 -16.80
N ARG A 270 -1.87 -14.11 -16.61
CA ARG A 270 -2.48 -14.90 -17.69
C ARG A 270 -3.36 -14.10 -18.62
N HIS A 271 -3.97 -13.01 -18.14
CA HIS A 271 -4.91 -12.24 -18.93
C HIS A 271 -4.99 -10.80 -18.42
N PRO A 272 -4.90 -9.78 -19.29
CA PRO A 272 -4.90 -8.37 -18.87
C PRO A 272 -6.22 -7.91 -18.24
N SER A 273 -7.33 -8.60 -18.52
CA SER A 273 -8.63 -8.31 -17.89
C SER A 273 -8.85 -9.03 -16.54
N ILE A 274 -7.89 -9.85 -16.09
CA ILE A 274 -7.98 -10.55 -14.81
C ILE A 274 -6.83 -10.01 -13.97
N ASP A 275 -7.17 -9.26 -12.91
CA ASP A 275 -6.19 -8.73 -11.96
C ASP A 275 -5.67 -9.84 -11.03
N ALA A 276 -5.08 -10.88 -11.63
CA ALA A 276 -4.50 -12.00 -10.94
C ALA A 276 -3.17 -12.39 -11.59
N MET A 277 -2.15 -12.51 -10.75
CA MET A 277 -0.89 -13.16 -11.09
C MET A 277 -0.68 -14.43 -10.29
N ARG A 278 0.00 -15.37 -10.93
CA ARG A 278 0.47 -16.61 -10.32
C ARG A 278 1.96 -16.48 -10.06
N ILE A 279 2.38 -16.88 -8.88
CA ILE A 279 3.78 -16.98 -8.46
C ILE A 279 4.06 -18.45 -8.14
N ASP A 280 5.11 -18.99 -8.73
CA ASP A 280 5.71 -20.27 -8.39
C ASP A 280 6.88 -19.98 -7.44
N PRO A 281 6.72 -20.17 -6.12
CA PRO A 281 7.71 -19.73 -5.15
C PRO A 281 8.77 -20.79 -4.85
N GLU A 282 9.92 -20.35 -4.37
CA GLU A 282 11.00 -21.22 -3.90
C GLU A 282 10.64 -21.87 -2.56
N GLY A 283 10.82 -23.19 -2.42
CA GLY A 283 10.57 -23.92 -1.17
C GLY A 283 9.10 -24.28 -0.87
N GLY A 284 8.15 -23.85 -1.72
CA GLY A 284 6.75 -24.29 -1.68
C GLY A 284 5.84 -23.44 -0.79
N THR A 285 4.59 -23.86 -0.62
CA THR A 285 3.57 -23.08 0.10
C THR A 285 2.86 -23.88 1.18
N SER A 286 2.30 -23.15 2.14
CA SER A 286 1.43 -23.65 3.20
C SER A 286 -0.03 -23.33 2.88
N PRO A 287 -1.01 -24.16 3.30
CA PRO A 287 -2.42 -23.79 3.25
C PRO A 287 -2.79 -22.67 4.24
N LYS A 288 -1.85 -22.24 5.09
CA LYS A 288 -2.06 -21.19 6.08
C LYS A 288 -2.08 -19.80 5.45
N VAL A 289 -2.83 -18.89 6.09
CA VAL A 289 -2.92 -17.48 5.71
C VAL A 289 -2.61 -16.61 6.93
N TRP A 290 -1.74 -15.62 6.77
CA TRP A 290 -1.53 -14.60 7.79
C TRP A 290 -2.84 -13.85 8.06
N SER A 291 -3.16 -13.68 9.33
CA SER A 291 -4.36 -12.97 9.79
C SER A 291 -3.95 -11.71 10.54
N GLY A 292 -4.67 -10.61 10.33
CA GLY A 292 -4.38 -9.32 10.98
C GLY A 292 -3.58 -8.33 10.12
N GLY A 293 -3.15 -7.24 10.76
CA GLY A 293 -2.48 -6.12 10.09
C GLY A 293 -1.06 -6.40 9.60
N TYR A 294 -0.40 -5.38 9.05
CA TYR A 294 0.93 -5.48 8.41
C TYR A 294 1.98 -6.20 9.27
N GLY A 295 2.08 -5.88 10.57
CA GLY A 295 3.04 -6.49 11.51
C GLY A 295 2.57 -7.76 12.22
N SER A 296 1.50 -8.43 11.75
CA SER A 296 0.94 -9.58 12.46
C SER A 296 1.83 -10.81 12.42
N SER A 297 1.95 -11.49 13.57
CA SER A 297 2.58 -12.80 13.74
C SER A 297 1.56 -13.96 13.85
N SER A 298 0.28 -13.72 13.55
CA SER A 298 -0.78 -14.73 13.64
C SER A 298 -1.17 -15.29 12.28
N SER A 299 -1.29 -16.61 12.15
CA SER A 299 -1.77 -17.30 10.93
C SER A 299 -2.89 -18.29 11.25
N ARG A 300 -3.79 -18.55 10.30
CA ARG A 300 -4.82 -19.59 10.38
C ARG A 300 -4.64 -20.61 9.28
#